data_AF-A0A3D2I8T5-F1
#
_entry.id   AF-A0A3D2I8T5-F1
#
_cell.length_a   1.000
_cell.length_b   1.000
_cell.length_c   1.000
_cell.angle_alpha   90.00
_cell.angle_beta   90.00
_cell.angle_gamma   90.00
#
_symmetry.space_group_name_H-M   'P 1'
#
loop_
_entity.id
_entity.type
_entity.pdbx_description
1 polymer ?
#
loop_
_entity_poly.entity_id
_entity_poly.type
_entity_poly.pdbx_seq_one_letter_code
_entity_poly.pdbx_strand_id
1 'polypeptide(L)'
;MSTSRRKAGATLQPWLTARADCREKRFIQVGNSLLLSHRFWRLSAGARYCYLCMAMEAGPRREFRLPKSAAEKYGIPHSSLCRYIHELEAGGWIEVRSMKLLRKPNEYRFALKWKGLSPSS
;
A
#
# COMPACT_ATOMS: atom_id res chain seq x y z
N MET A 1 -23.44 2.87 35.64
CA MET A 1 -22.08 3.31 35.22
C MET A 1 -21.77 2.71 33.86
N SER A 2 -21.71 3.52 32.81
CA SER A 2 -21.41 3.05 31.45
C SER A 2 -19.95 2.64 31.35
N THR A 3 -19.67 1.35 31.14
CA THR A 3 -18.32 0.85 30.90
C THR A 3 -17.92 1.21 29.47
N SER A 4 -17.31 2.39 29.32
CA SER A 4 -16.60 2.75 28.09
C SER A 4 -15.49 1.71 27.87
N ARG A 5 -15.74 0.78 26.94
CA ARG A 5 -14.74 -0.19 26.47
C ARG A 5 -13.68 0.62 25.73
N ARG A 6 -12.65 1.11 26.44
CA ARG A 6 -11.47 1.72 25.82
C ARG A 6 -10.94 0.70 24.83
N LYS A 7 -11.03 1.00 23.52
CA LYS A 7 -10.29 0.25 22.51
C LYS A 7 -8.83 0.30 22.93
N ALA A 8 -8.31 -0.80 23.48
CA ALA A 8 -6.88 -0.99 23.57
C ALA A 8 -6.38 -0.82 22.14
N GLY A 9 -5.73 0.31 21.85
CA GLY A 9 -5.10 0.51 20.55
C GLY A 9 -4.23 -0.71 20.29
N ALA A 10 -4.27 -1.25 19.08
CA ALA A 10 -3.51 -2.45 18.76
C ALA A 10 -2.04 -2.21 19.09
N THR A 11 -1.57 -2.77 20.20
CA THR A 11 -0.18 -2.66 20.61
C THR A 11 0.61 -3.53 19.64
N LEU A 12 1.39 -2.90 18.78
CA LEU A 12 2.30 -3.63 17.89
C LEU A 12 3.44 -4.21 18.71
N GLN A 13 4.08 -5.25 18.16
CA GLN A 13 5.31 -5.78 18.74
C GLN A 13 6.42 -4.70 18.67
N PRO A 14 7.31 -4.60 19.67
CA PRO A 14 8.32 -3.54 19.72
C PRO A 14 9.24 -3.46 18.48
N TRP A 15 9.53 -4.58 17.82
CA TRP A 15 10.33 -4.62 16.59
C TRP A 15 9.55 -4.27 15.31
N LEU A 16 8.25 -3.95 15.40
CA LEU A 16 7.38 -3.58 14.28
C LEU A 16 6.88 -2.12 14.37
N THR A 17 7.42 -1.32 15.28
CA THR A 17 7.05 0.09 15.48
C THR A 17 8.27 0.89 15.95
N ALA A 18 8.37 2.15 15.52
CA ALA A 18 9.38 3.07 16.04
C ALA A 18 8.90 3.83 17.29
N ARG A 19 7.64 3.65 17.71
CA ARG A 19 7.10 4.32 18.90
C ARG A 19 7.48 3.57 20.15
N ALA A 20 8.05 4.28 21.12
CA ALA A 20 8.43 3.71 22.42
C ALA A 20 7.24 3.09 23.18
N ASP A 21 6.02 3.64 23.00
CA ASP A 21 4.79 3.14 23.64
C ASP A 21 4.11 2.00 22.87
N CYS A 22 4.64 1.62 21.70
CA CYS A 22 4.08 0.63 20.78
C CYS A 22 2.64 0.92 20.29
N ARG A 23 2.12 2.14 20.50
CA ARG A 23 0.73 2.51 20.14
C ARG A 23 0.68 3.22 18.80
N GLU A 24 0.47 2.46 17.73
CA GLU A 24 0.32 3.05 16.40
C GLU A 24 -1.10 3.52 16.09
N LYS A 25 -1.21 4.69 15.45
CA LYS A 25 -2.47 5.20 14.91
C LYS A 25 -2.80 4.60 13.54
N ARG A 26 -1.77 4.25 12.76
CA ARG A 26 -1.91 3.72 11.41
C ARG A 26 -0.86 2.63 11.21
N PHE A 27 -1.32 1.47 10.76
CA PHE A 27 -0.50 0.34 10.37
C PHE A 27 -1.23 -0.43 9.27
N ILE A 28 -0.52 -1.35 8.61
CA ILE A 28 -1.11 -2.28 7.65
C ILE A 28 -1.09 -3.70 8.20
N GLN A 29 -2.12 -4.46 7.88
CA GLN A 29 -2.14 -5.90 8.10
C GLN A 29 -1.78 -6.60 6.80
N VAL A 30 -0.73 -7.40 6.83
CA VAL A 30 -0.24 -8.14 5.66
C VAL A 30 -0.30 -9.62 5.99
N GLY A 31 -1.06 -10.39 5.19
CA GLY A 31 -1.10 -11.84 5.31
C GLY A 31 0.25 -12.46 4.92
N ASN A 32 0.69 -13.47 5.65
CA ASN A 32 1.89 -14.24 5.31
C ASN A 32 1.82 -14.82 3.88
N SER A 33 0.62 -15.18 3.42
CA SER A 33 0.36 -15.67 2.07
C SER A 33 0.75 -14.69 0.96
N LEU A 34 0.69 -13.38 1.22
CA LEU A 34 1.22 -12.38 0.28
C LEU A 34 2.73 -12.47 0.19
N LEU A 35 3.40 -12.53 1.35
CA LEU A 35 4.85 -12.59 1.46
C LEU A 35 5.43 -13.90 0.96
N LEU A 36 4.65 -14.98 0.91
CA LEU A 36 5.04 -16.29 0.36
C LEU A 36 4.65 -16.48 -1.11
N SER A 37 3.97 -15.51 -1.72
CA SER A 37 3.54 -15.60 -3.11
C SER A 37 4.72 -15.46 -4.06
N HIS A 38 4.96 -16.48 -4.88
CA HIS A 38 5.96 -16.43 -5.96
C HIS A 38 5.71 -15.25 -6.92
N ARG A 39 4.44 -14.90 -7.18
CA ARG A 39 4.10 -13.73 -8.00
C ARG A 39 4.55 -12.43 -7.34
N PHE A 40 4.45 -12.33 -6.01
CA PHE A 40 4.92 -11.16 -5.27
C PHE A 40 6.46 -11.10 -5.26
N TRP A 41 7.15 -12.25 -5.12
CA TRP A 41 8.62 -12.31 -5.18
C TRP A 41 9.24 -11.89 -6.51
N ARG A 42 8.52 -12.09 -7.62
CA ARG A 42 8.98 -11.66 -8.94
C ARG A 42 9.03 -10.15 -9.11
N LEU A 43 8.34 -9.39 -8.25
CA LEU A 43 8.51 -7.95 -8.19
C LEU A 43 9.87 -7.59 -7.59
N SER A 44 10.47 -6.51 -8.08
CA SER A 44 11.65 -5.91 -7.49
C SER A 44 11.41 -5.59 -6.01
N ALA A 45 12.47 -5.65 -5.20
CA ALA A 45 12.37 -5.33 -3.77
C ALA A 45 11.74 -3.94 -3.54
N GLY A 46 12.08 -2.96 -4.38
CA GLY A 46 11.51 -1.63 -4.33
C GLY A 46 10.04 -1.57 -4.71
N ALA A 47 9.59 -2.33 -5.72
CA ALA A 47 8.16 -2.41 -6.06
C ALA A 47 7.33 -3.07 -4.95
N ARG A 48 7.85 -4.14 -4.33
CA ARG A 48 7.21 -4.76 -3.16
C ARG A 48 7.07 -3.77 -1.99
N TYR A 49 8.13 -3.03 -1.68
CA TYR A 49 8.11 -1.99 -0.64
C TYR A 49 7.12 -0.87 -0.99
N CYS A 50 7.16 -0.38 -2.23
CA CYS A 50 6.25 0.66 -2.73
C CYS A 50 4.78 0.23 -2.59
N TYR A 51 4.45 -1.02 -2.91
CA TYR A 51 3.09 -1.57 -2.76
C TYR A 51 2.61 -1.53 -1.30
N LEU A 52 3.48 -1.85 -0.33
CA LEU A 52 3.15 -1.75 1.09
C LEU A 52 2.96 -0.30 1.54
N CYS A 53 3.79 0.64 1.07
CA CYS A 53 3.63 2.07 1.32
C CYS A 53 2.32 2.62 0.73
N MET A 54 1.95 2.17 -0.48
CA MET A 54 0.66 2.49 -1.07
C MET A 54 -0.50 2.02 -0.19
N ALA A 55 -0.42 0.80 0.35
CA ALA A 55 -1.45 0.28 1.26
C ALA A 55 -1.55 1.11 2.55
N MET A 56 -0.41 1.57 3.08
CA MET A 56 -0.36 2.46 4.24
C MET A 56 -1.04 3.81 3.95
N GLU A 57 -0.87 4.40 2.78
CA GLU A 57 -1.50 5.68 2.42
C GLU A 57 -2.98 5.53 2.05
N ALA A 58 -3.35 4.42 1.40
CA ALA A 58 -4.73 4.12 1.06
C ALA A 58 -5.59 3.85 2.31
N GLY A 59 -5.00 3.25 3.35
CA GLY A 59 -5.74 2.77 4.52
C GLY A 59 -6.71 1.65 4.12
N PRO A 60 -7.99 1.70 4.51
CA PRO A 60 -8.97 0.66 4.16
C PRO A 60 -9.49 0.77 2.72
N ARG A 61 -9.11 1.83 1.97
CA ARG A 61 -9.66 2.09 0.64
C ARG A 61 -8.93 1.31 -0.43
N ARG A 62 -9.69 0.83 -1.42
CA ARG A 62 -9.13 0.21 -2.63
C ARG A 62 -8.61 1.25 -3.63
N GLU A 63 -9.24 2.43 -3.66
CA GLU A 63 -8.92 3.55 -4.53
C GLU A 63 -8.30 4.69 -3.72
N PHE A 64 -7.21 5.26 -4.22
CA PHE A 64 -6.42 6.24 -3.48
C PHE A 64 -5.61 7.13 -4.42
N ARG A 65 -5.03 8.18 -3.84
CA ARG A 65 -4.03 9.02 -4.50
C ARG A 65 -2.73 8.88 -3.75
N LEU A 66 -1.63 8.85 -4.50
CA LEU A 66 -0.28 8.85 -3.94
C LEU A 66 0.43 10.13 -4.37
N PRO A 67 0.42 11.20 -3.54
CA PRO A 67 1.22 12.37 -3.79
C PRO A 67 2.72 12.03 -3.81
N LYS A 68 3.51 12.76 -4.61
CA LYS A 68 4.97 12.57 -4.67
C LYS A 68 5.64 12.70 -3.30
N SER A 69 5.21 13.70 -2.53
CA SER A 69 5.69 13.94 -1.17
C SER A 69 5.39 12.78 -0.20
N ALA A 70 4.30 12.04 -0.43
CA ALA A 70 3.99 10.85 0.37
C ALA A 70 4.98 9.72 0.07
N ALA A 71 5.36 9.51 -1.19
CA ALA A 71 6.39 8.53 -1.55
C ALA A 71 7.78 8.90 -1.00
N GLU A 72 8.14 10.19 -1.06
CA GLU A 72 9.40 10.69 -0.51
C GLU A 72 9.50 10.50 1.01
N LYS A 73 8.39 10.66 1.75
CA LYS A 73 8.32 10.36 3.19
C LYS A 73 8.73 8.90 3.51
N TYR A 74 8.51 7.98 2.58
CA TYR A 74 8.91 6.58 2.71
C TYR A 74 10.30 6.30 2.12
N GLY A 75 11.07 7.33 1.76
CA GLY A 75 12.39 7.16 1.18
C GLY A 75 12.38 6.61 -0.25
N ILE A 76 11.27 6.76 -0.99
CA ILE A 76 11.17 6.32 -2.39
C ILE A 76 11.46 7.53 -3.30
N PRO A 77 12.60 7.57 -4.02
CA PRO A 77 12.91 8.66 -4.94
C PRO A 77 11.93 8.67 -6.11
N HIS A 78 11.63 9.86 -6.64
CA HIS A 78 10.69 10.03 -7.75
C HIS A 78 11.02 9.16 -8.97
N SER A 79 12.29 9.09 -9.37
CA SER A 79 12.74 8.25 -10.49
C SER A 79 12.40 6.78 -10.29
N SER A 80 12.56 6.28 -9.06
CA SER A 80 12.22 4.92 -8.67
C SER A 80 10.71 4.70 -8.57
N LEU A 81 9.96 5.70 -8.07
CA LEU A 81 8.51 5.61 -7.95
C LEU A 81 7.83 5.33 -9.28
N CYS A 82 8.20 6.05 -10.34
CA CYS A 82 7.64 5.83 -11.67
C CYS A 82 7.90 4.40 -12.18
N ARG A 83 9.13 3.90 -11.99
CA ARG A 83 9.50 2.53 -12.35
C ARG A 83 8.68 1.49 -11.56
N TYR A 84 8.54 1.67 -10.25
CA TYR A 84 7.78 0.74 -9.41
C TYR A 84 6.29 0.74 -9.73
N ILE A 85 5.69 1.91 -9.99
CA ILE A 85 4.30 2.01 -10.43
C ILE A 85 4.10 1.23 -11.73
N HIS A 86 4.97 1.42 -12.71
CA HIS A 86 4.88 0.71 -13.99
C HIS A 86 5.02 -0.81 -13.81
N GLU A 87 5.95 -1.26 -12.97
CA GLU A 87 6.13 -2.67 -12.66
C GLU A 87 4.90 -3.29 -11.98
N LEU A 88 4.32 -2.58 -10.99
CA LEU A 88 3.11 -3.01 -10.29
C LEU A 88 1.89 -3.05 -11.22
N GLU A 89 1.74 -2.06 -12.10
CA GLU A 89 0.66 -2.01 -13.08
C GLU A 89 0.78 -3.14 -14.10
N ALA A 90 1.98 -3.33 -14.68
CA ALA A 90 2.24 -4.44 -15.61
C ALA A 90 2.00 -5.82 -14.97
N GLY A 91 2.31 -5.96 -13.68
CA GLY A 91 2.04 -7.17 -12.90
C GLY A 91 0.57 -7.35 -12.49
N GLY A 92 -0.31 -6.39 -12.77
CA GLY A 92 -1.72 -6.43 -12.40
C GLY A 92 -1.98 -6.29 -10.90
N TRP A 93 -1.07 -5.64 -10.17
CA TRP A 93 -1.17 -5.33 -8.73
C TRP A 93 -1.94 -4.04 -8.48
N ILE A 94 -1.80 -3.08 -9.39
CA ILE A 94 -2.52 -1.81 -9.37
C ILE A 94 -3.06 -1.47 -10.76
N GLU A 95 -4.04 -0.59 -10.82
CA GLU A 95 -4.49 0.11 -12.02
C GLU A 95 -4.16 1.60 -11.85
N VAL A 96 -3.60 2.23 -12.89
CA VAL A 96 -3.30 3.67 -12.88
C VAL A 96 -4.31 4.39 -13.77
N ARG A 97 -5.13 5.25 -13.15
CA ARG A 97 -5.97 6.19 -13.89
C ARG A 97 -5.22 7.51 -14.05
N SER A 98 -4.73 7.74 -15.26
CA SER A 98 -4.10 9.01 -15.62
C SER A 98 -5.13 10.14 -15.62
N MET A 99 -4.90 11.16 -14.80
CA MET A 99 -5.76 12.34 -14.71
C MET A 99 -5.11 13.58 -15.34
N LYS A 100 -4.09 13.35 -16.18
CA LYS A 100 -3.27 14.40 -16.81
C LYS A 100 -4.11 15.40 -17.62
N LEU A 101 -5.10 14.92 -18.38
CA LEU A 101 -5.99 15.78 -19.17
C LEU A 101 -6.80 16.75 -18.29
N LEU A 102 -7.12 16.31 -17.07
CA LEU A 102 -7.87 17.11 -16.09
C LEU A 102 -6.94 17.94 -15.17
N ARG A 103 -5.62 17.92 -15.43
CA ARG A 103 -4.58 18.56 -14.58
C ARG A 103 -4.68 18.17 -13.11
N LYS A 104 -5.16 16.95 -12.82
CA LYS A 104 -5.29 16.39 -11.48
C LYS A 104 -4.24 15.31 -11.23
N PRO A 105 -3.88 15.02 -9.97
CA PRO A 105 -3.03 13.90 -9.64
C PRO A 105 -3.64 12.58 -10.13
N ASN A 106 -2.79 11.63 -10.52
CA ASN A 106 -3.23 10.30 -10.90
C ASN A 106 -3.97 9.61 -9.75
N GLU A 107 -4.95 8.79 -10.11
CA GLU A 107 -5.69 7.95 -9.18
C GLU A 107 -5.22 6.51 -9.35
N TYR A 108 -5.05 5.83 -8.24
CA TYR A 108 -4.56 4.46 -8.18
C TYR A 108 -5.61 3.57 -7.56
N ARG A 109 -5.67 2.32 -8.01
CA ARG A 109 -6.57 1.31 -7.46
C ARG A 109 -5.82 0.00 -7.28
N PHE A 110 -5.98 -0.65 -6.13
CA PHE A 110 -5.47 -2.02 -5.98
C PHE A 110 -6.24 -2.97 -6.89
N ALA A 111 -5.50 -3.70 -7.73
CA ALA A 111 -6.04 -4.68 -8.65
C ALA A 111 -5.98 -6.09 -8.04
N LEU A 112 -6.89 -6.96 -8.47
CA LEU A 112 -6.94 -8.37 -8.06
C LEU A 112 -6.51 -9.30 -9.21
N LYS A 113 -6.14 -8.75 -10.37
CA LYS A 113 -5.76 -9.50 -11.57
C LYS A 113 -4.57 -10.42 -11.30
N TRP A 114 -3.60 -9.98 -10.48
CA TRP A 114 -2.47 -10.81 -10.06
C TRP A 114 -2.87 -12.08 -9.30
N LYS A 115 -4.07 -12.14 -8.71
CA LYS A 115 -4.62 -13.35 -8.07
C LYS A 115 -5.23 -14.33 -9.07
N GLY A 116 -5.32 -13.98 -10.35
CA GLY A 116 -6.06 -14.76 -11.35
C GLY A 116 -7.58 -14.56 -11.27
N LEU A 117 -8.03 -13.58 -10.48
CA LEU A 117 -9.44 -13.18 -10.43
C LEU A 117 -9.68 -12.24 -11.61
N SER A 118 -10.25 -12.74 -12.71
CA SER A 118 -10.89 -11.87 -13.70
C SER A 118 -12.11 -11.22 -13.06
N PRO A 119 -12.42 -9.94 -13.34
CA PRO A 119 -13.74 -9.42 -13.01
C PRO A 119 -14.75 -10.35 -13.70
N SER A 120 -15.62 -10.97 -12.92
CA SER A 120 -16.81 -11.62 -13.46
C SER A 120 -17.54 -10.57 -14.28
N SER A 121 -17.70 -10.87 -15.57
CA SER A 121 -18.46 -10.08 -16.55
C SER A 121 -19.83 -9.67 -16.03
#